data_AF-F5YCT4-F1
#
_entry.id   AF-F5YCT4-F1
#
_cell.length_a   1.000
_cell.length_b   1.000
_cell.length_c   1.000
_cell.angle_alpha   90.00
_cell.angle_beta   90.00
_cell.angle_gamma   90.00
#
_symmetry.space_group_name_H-M   'P 1'
#
loop_
_entity.id
_entity.type
_entity.pdbx_description
1 polymer ?
#
loop_
_entity_poly.entity_id
_entity_poly.type
_entity_poly.pdbx_seq_one_letter_code
_entity_poly.pdbx_strand_id
1 'polypeptide(L)'
;MKKLSGFLIFNLILLISGCSTLMNKAGEALDGTAFADKTLAIYATKGKRKERKVEARQVRLKNGEEMLAITDSNFPGLEFRGYIPDSSGNFELGSAKILSSHVHGWNEFTLDILGSASFSVNGDRAILNTPQPIEGVQISAGRIRLKSNRITGTEALANLRNRRERILALIDWMKKQPGIPEFKNQKDFDKYWGAVLFPKQASNSKFGESLEEYYDSGAMLRDWEEASPWIYIEYCWDDIIAGLNNTVLTKTK
;
A
#
# COMPACT_ATOMS: atom_id res chain seq x y z
N MET A 1 19.33 -9.68 42.96
CA MET A 1 18.20 -9.01 42.26
C MET A 1 18.73 -8.22 41.07
N LYS A 2 18.70 -8.78 39.85
CA LYS A 2 18.97 -8.10 38.56
C LYS A 2 18.75 -9.14 37.45
N LYS A 3 17.54 -9.24 36.90
CA LYS A 3 17.16 -9.95 35.65
C LYS A 3 15.63 -9.93 35.50
N LEU A 4 15.06 -8.77 35.18
CA LEU A 4 13.65 -8.68 34.79
C LEU A 4 13.35 -7.60 33.72
N SER A 5 14.35 -6.84 33.25
CA SER A 5 14.13 -5.76 32.26
C SER A 5 14.14 -6.22 30.79
N GLY A 6 14.63 -7.42 30.47
CA GLY A 6 14.75 -7.88 29.09
C GLY A 6 13.45 -8.43 28.47
N PHE A 7 12.54 -8.98 29.28
CA PHE A 7 11.36 -9.69 28.79
C PHE A 7 10.20 -8.75 28.40
N LEU A 8 10.16 -7.56 28.99
CA LEU A 8 9.16 -6.52 28.69
C LEU A 8 9.45 -5.80 27.37
N ILE A 9 10.71 -5.60 27.01
CA ILE A 9 11.09 -4.93 25.75
C ILE A 9 10.83 -5.85 24.54
N PHE A 10 10.99 -7.17 24.70
CA PHE A 10 10.80 -8.12 23.61
C PHE A 10 9.31 -8.32 23.23
N ASN A 11 8.40 -8.23 24.20
CA ASN A 11 6.95 -8.29 23.94
C ASN A 11 6.41 -7.01 23.28
N LEU A 12 6.99 -5.84 23.57
CA LEU A 12 6.58 -4.58 22.96
C LEU A 12 6.93 -4.51 21.46
N ILE A 13 8.05 -5.13 21.04
CA ILE A 13 8.48 -5.19 19.63
C ILE A 13 7.62 -6.17 18.82
N LEU A 14 7.09 -7.23 19.44
CA LEU A 14 6.19 -8.19 18.79
C LEU A 14 4.78 -7.62 18.55
N LEU A 15 4.32 -6.68 19.37
CA LEU A 15 3.02 -6.01 19.19
C LEU A 15 2.98 -5.07 17.98
N ILE A 16 4.08 -4.39 17.64
CA ILE A 16 4.06 -3.37 16.58
C ILE A 16 4.08 -4.00 15.17
N SER A 17 4.67 -5.18 15.00
CA SER A 17 4.76 -5.84 13.67
C SER A 17 3.56 -6.73 13.31
N GLY A 18 2.69 -7.06 14.29
CA GLY A 18 1.46 -7.83 14.08
C GLY A 18 0.17 -7.00 14.12
N CYS A 19 0.23 -5.71 14.48
CA CYS A 19 -0.96 -4.88 14.64
C CYS A 19 -1.68 -4.55 13.34
N SER A 20 -0.99 -4.44 12.20
CA SER A 20 -1.63 -4.07 10.92
C SER A 20 -2.57 -5.16 10.40
N THR A 21 -2.16 -6.44 10.49
CA THR A 21 -3.01 -7.57 10.09
C THR A 21 -4.21 -7.80 11.02
N LEU A 22 -4.05 -7.50 12.32
CA LEU A 22 -5.14 -7.56 13.30
C LEU A 22 -6.12 -6.38 13.15
N MET A 23 -5.64 -5.18 12.83
CA MET A 23 -6.50 -4.01 12.64
C MET A 23 -7.35 -4.12 11.37
N ASN A 24 -6.82 -4.68 10.28
CA ASN A 24 -7.60 -4.93 9.06
C ASN A 24 -8.74 -5.92 9.32
N LYS A 25 -8.43 -7.03 9.99
CA LYS A 25 -9.44 -8.05 10.33
C LYS A 25 -10.48 -7.55 11.34
N ALA A 26 -10.10 -6.69 12.28
CA ALA A 26 -11.04 -6.11 13.24
C ALA A 26 -11.99 -5.09 12.60
N GLY A 27 -11.52 -4.31 11.61
CA GLY A 27 -12.35 -3.38 10.84
C GLY A 27 -13.39 -4.10 9.97
N GLU A 28 -12.97 -5.14 9.24
CA GLU A 28 -13.83 -5.98 8.39
C GLU A 28 -14.85 -6.81 9.19
N ALA A 29 -14.48 -7.23 10.42
CA ALA A 29 -15.38 -7.95 11.32
C ALA A 29 -16.54 -7.07 11.83
N LEU A 30 -16.27 -5.79 12.08
CA LEU A 30 -17.23 -4.87 12.72
C LEU A 30 -18.25 -4.28 11.75
N ASP A 31 -18.00 -4.28 10.45
CA ASP A 31 -18.90 -3.70 9.45
C ASP A 31 -19.72 -4.74 8.66
N GLY A 32 -19.71 -6.00 9.09
CA GLY A 32 -20.46 -7.09 8.45
C GLY A 32 -19.96 -7.47 7.05
N THR A 33 -18.86 -6.86 6.58
CA THR A 33 -18.19 -7.30 5.36
C THR A 33 -17.44 -8.63 5.56
N ALA A 34 -17.20 -9.00 6.83
CA ALA A 34 -16.60 -10.20 7.40
C ALA A 34 -16.94 -11.59 6.83
N PHE A 35 -17.88 -11.73 5.89
CA PHE A 35 -17.94 -12.93 5.06
C PHE A 35 -16.77 -12.90 4.06
N ALA A 36 -15.57 -13.11 4.60
CA ALA A 36 -14.28 -12.95 3.94
C ALA A 36 -14.22 -13.72 2.61
N ASP A 37 -13.57 -13.09 1.63
CA ASP A 37 -13.14 -13.71 0.38
C ASP A 37 -12.58 -15.13 0.70
N LYS A 38 -13.15 -16.16 0.06
CA LYS A 38 -12.72 -17.55 0.32
C LYS A 38 -11.43 -17.81 -0.43
N THR A 39 -10.32 -17.91 0.29
CA THR A 39 -9.03 -18.29 -0.31
C THR A 39 -9.08 -19.74 -0.80
N LEU A 40 -8.79 -19.92 -2.09
CA LEU A 40 -8.74 -21.23 -2.77
C LEU A 40 -7.31 -21.78 -2.84
N ALA A 41 -6.34 -20.89 -3.09
CA ALA A 41 -4.92 -21.23 -3.14
C ALA A 41 -4.06 -20.01 -2.80
N ILE A 42 -2.88 -20.26 -2.24
CA ILE A 42 -1.90 -19.22 -1.90
C ILE A 42 -0.55 -19.63 -2.47
N TYR A 43 0.10 -18.72 -3.20
CA TYR A 43 1.44 -18.85 -3.72
C TYR A 43 2.29 -17.70 -3.18
N ALA A 44 3.45 -18.00 -2.61
CA ALA A 44 4.32 -16.97 -2.03
C ALA A 44 5.79 -17.18 -2.41
N THR A 45 6.57 -16.09 -2.45
CA THR A 45 8.03 -16.22 -2.58
C THR A 45 8.60 -16.95 -1.37
N LYS A 46 9.62 -17.80 -1.61
CA LYS A 46 10.40 -18.40 -0.53
C LYS A 46 11.45 -17.40 -0.09
N GLY A 47 11.39 -16.96 1.16
CA GLY A 47 12.37 -16.02 1.71
C GLY A 47 12.42 -16.00 3.22
N LYS A 48 13.54 -15.54 3.78
CA LYS A 48 13.69 -15.29 5.22
C LYS A 48 12.69 -14.23 5.66
N ARG A 49 12.40 -14.16 6.97
CA ARG A 49 11.40 -13.24 7.55
C ARG A 49 11.64 -11.74 7.22
N LYS A 50 12.85 -11.35 6.83
CA LYS A 50 13.23 -9.97 6.49
C LYS A 50 13.30 -9.67 4.99
N GLU A 51 13.10 -10.66 4.13
CA GLU A 51 13.14 -10.49 2.68
C GLU A 51 11.76 -10.10 2.15
N ARG A 52 11.74 -9.41 1.00
CA ARG A 52 10.52 -9.05 0.28
C ARG A 52 9.70 -10.31 -0.01
N LYS A 53 8.43 -10.31 0.38
CA LYS A 53 7.49 -11.40 0.14
C LYS A 53 6.37 -10.94 -0.76
N VAL A 54 6.28 -11.55 -1.92
CA VAL A 54 5.13 -11.42 -2.82
C VAL A 54 4.23 -12.63 -2.59
N GLU A 55 2.94 -12.38 -2.44
CA GLU A 55 1.92 -13.41 -2.29
C GLU A 55 0.82 -13.21 -3.33
N ALA A 56 0.49 -14.26 -4.08
CA ALA A 56 -0.64 -14.33 -4.98
C ALA A 56 -1.67 -15.31 -4.42
N ARG A 57 -2.90 -14.85 -4.22
CA ARG A 57 -4.03 -15.60 -3.69
C ARG A 57 -5.10 -15.74 -4.74
N GLN A 58 -5.53 -16.97 -4.99
CA GLN A 58 -6.80 -17.19 -5.68
C GLN A 58 -7.91 -17.07 -4.65
N VAL A 59 -8.85 -16.17 -4.89
CA VAL A 59 -9.93 -15.86 -3.96
C VAL A 59 -11.27 -15.98 -4.68
N ARG A 60 -12.26 -16.53 -3.99
CA ARG A 60 -13.66 -16.51 -4.43
C ARG A 60 -14.43 -15.49 -3.62
N LEU A 61 -15.01 -14.52 -4.32
CA LEU A 61 -15.87 -13.48 -3.77
C LEU A 61 -17.24 -14.04 -3.35
N LYS A 62 -18.00 -13.23 -2.61
CA LYS A 62 -19.36 -13.57 -2.15
C LYS A 62 -20.34 -13.83 -3.30
N ASN A 63 -20.17 -13.11 -4.42
CA ASN A 63 -20.99 -13.29 -5.63
C ASN A 63 -20.62 -14.55 -6.43
N GLY A 64 -19.63 -15.34 -5.97
CA GLY A 64 -19.14 -16.53 -6.64
C GLY A 64 -18.04 -16.27 -7.66
N GLU A 65 -17.74 -15.00 -7.96
CA GLU A 65 -16.66 -14.60 -8.86
C GLU A 65 -15.30 -14.95 -8.27
N GLU A 66 -14.39 -15.42 -9.11
CA GLU A 66 -13.03 -15.74 -8.70
C GLU A 66 -12.07 -14.66 -9.22
N MET A 67 -11.07 -14.35 -8.40
CA MET A 67 -10.07 -13.34 -8.71
C MET A 67 -8.69 -13.77 -8.24
N LEU A 68 -7.67 -13.14 -8.79
CA LEU A 68 -6.30 -13.21 -8.29
C LEU A 68 -5.99 -11.93 -7.50
N ALA A 69 -5.62 -12.09 -6.23
CA ALA A 69 -5.20 -11.01 -5.35
C ALA A 69 -3.69 -11.09 -5.10
N ILE A 70 -2.95 -10.02 -5.37
CA ILE A 70 -1.49 -9.98 -5.28
C ILE A 70 -1.08 -8.93 -4.24
N THR A 71 -0.25 -9.31 -3.28
CA THR A 71 0.26 -8.43 -2.23
C THR A 71 1.78 -8.47 -2.16
N ASP A 72 2.38 -7.39 -1.69
CA ASP A 72 3.81 -7.27 -1.45
C ASP A 72 4.06 -6.82 0.00
N SER A 73 4.86 -7.57 0.75
CA SER A 73 5.16 -7.27 2.15
C SER A 73 5.87 -5.94 2.37
N ASN A 74 6.54 -5.41 1.34
CA ASN A 74 7.15 -4.08 1.40
C ASN A 74 6.10 -2.96 1.34
N PHE A 75 4.90 -3.27 0.82
CA PHE A 75 3.78 -2.36 0.66
C PHE A 75 2.51 -3.00 1.25
N PRO A 76 2.46 -3.23 2.57
CA PRO A 76 1.40 -4.02 3.21
C PRO A 76 -0.01 -3.38 3.11
N GLY A 77 -0.08 -2.11 2.71
CA GLY A 77 -1.33 -1.41 2.42
C GLY A 77 -1.79 -1.53 0.98
N LEU A 78 -1.12 -2.30 0.12
CA LEU A 78 -1.43 -2.42 -1.31
C LEU A 78 -1.78 -3.86 -1.68
N GLU A 79 -2.91 -4.04 -2.35
CA GLU A 79 -3.33 -5.31 -2.94
C GLU A 79 -3.83 -5.09 -4.37
N PHE A 80 -3.15 -5.67 -5.35
CA PHE A 80 -3.65 -5.72 -6.73
C PHE A 80 -4.69 -6.82 -6.88
N ARG A 81 -5.73 -6.57 -7.67
CA ARG A 81 -6.79 -7.52 -8.00
C ARG A 81 -6.97 -7.58 -9.51
N GLY A 82 -7.00 -8.81 -10.03
CA GLY A 82 -7.31 -9.10 -11.43
C GLY A 82 -8.19 -10.33 -11.56
N TYR A 83 -8.66 -10.58 -12.78
CA TYR A 83 -9.43 -11.77 -13.10
C TYR A 83 -8.58 -13.05 -12.97
N ILE A 84 -9.23 -14.21 -12.97
CA ILE A 84 -8.52 -15.48 -13.03
C ILE A 84 -7.78 -15.60 -14.38
N PRO A 85 -6.52 -16.09 -14.35
CA PRO A 85 -5.76 -16.37 -15.57
C PRO A 85 -6.49 -17.29 -16.55
N ASP A 86 -6.38 -16.97 -17.83
CA ASP A 86 -6.84 -17.81 -18.93
C ASP A 86 -5.99 -19.10 -19.06
N SER A 87 -6.28 -19.93 -20.05
CA SER A 87 -5.53 -21.18 -20.30
C SER A 87 -4.05 -20.97 -20.64
N SER A 88 -3.67 -19.76 -21.07
CA SER A 88 -2.29 -19.36 -21.34
C SER A 88 -1.63 -18.72 -20.11
N GLY A 89 -2.38 -18.52 -19.03
CA GLY A 89 -1.96 -17.86 -17.82
C GLY A 89 -2.06 -16.34 -17.87
N ASN A 90 -2.66 -15.72 -18.89
CA ASN A 90 -2.79 -14.26 -18.99
C ASN A 90 -4.06 -13.78 -18.27
N PHE A 91 -4.01 -12.58 -17.69
CA PHE A 91 -5.17 -11.95 -17.07
C PHE A 91 -5.06 -10.42 -17.09
N GLU A 92 -6.21 -9.77 -16.93
CA GLU A 92 -6.29 -8.32 -16.75
C GLU A 92 -6.31 -7.98 -15.26
N LEU A 93 -5.56 -6.94 -14.90
CA LEU A 93 -5.64 -6.28 -13.61
C LEU A 93 -6.73 -5.21 -13.69
N GLY A 94 -7.68 -5.25 -12.77
CA GLY A 94 -8.83 -4.34 -12.77
C GLY A 94 -8.81 -3.32 -11.63
N SER A 95 -8.20 -3.65 -10.49
CA SER A 95 -8.12 -2.69 -9.37
C SER A 95 -6.91 -2.90 -8.46
N ALA A 96 -6.57 -1.85 -7.71
CA ALA A 96 -5.69 -1.89 -6.56
C ALA A 96 -6.44 -1.39 -5.33
N LYS A 97 -6.50 -2.22 -4.28
CA LYS A 97 -6.97 -1.80 -2.96
C LYS A 97 -5.81 -1.16 -2.19
N ILE A 98 -6.04 0.04 -1.69
CA ILE A 98 -5.06 0.80 -0.93
C ILE A 98 -5.61 1.10 0.46
N LEU A 99 -4.82 0.79 1.47
CA LEU A 99 -5.03 1.15 2.86
C LEU A 99 -3.82 1.94 3.37
N SER A 100 -4.04 3.23 3.63
CA SER A 100 -3.06 4.13 4.20
C SER A 100 -3.46 4.50 5.62
N SER A 101 -2.81 3.92 6.61
CA SER A 101 -3.09 4.15 8.03
C SER A 101 -2.17 5.22 8.63
N HIS A 102 -2.69 6.00 9.58
CA HIS A 102 -1.93 6.99 10.35
C HIS A 102 -2.38 7.01 11.81
N VAL A 103 -1.68 7.77 12.66
CA VAL A 103 -1.91 7.78 14.13
C VAL A 103 -3.32 8.21 14.55
N HIS A 104 -4.06 8.87 13.66
CA HIS A 104 -5.40 9.38 13.94
C HIS A 104 -6.48 8.74 13.07
N GLY A 105 -6.17 7.74 12.25
CA GLY A 105 -7.13 7.31 11.25
C GLY A 105 -6.56 6.46 10.13
N TRP A 106 -7.33 6.36 9.05
CA TRP A 106 -6.91 5.68 7.83
C TRP A 106 -7.70 6.18 6.61
N ASN A 107 -7.10 6.02 5.44
CA ASN A 107 -7.73 6.11 4.13
C ASN A 107 -7.76 4.72 3.52
N GLU A 108 -8.94 4.23 3.14
CA GLU A 108 -9.13 2.94 2.47
C GLU A 108 -9.87 3.19 1.16
N PHE A 109 -9.33 2.73 0.04
CA PHE A 109 -9.97 2.94 -1.25
C PHE A 109 -9.58 1.91 -2.29
N THR A 110 -10.40 1.84 -3.34
CA THR A 110 -10.16 1.03 -4.54
C THR A 110 -9.82 1.97 -5.68
N LEU A 111 -8.62 1.80 -6.23
CA LEU A 111 -8.13 2.47 -7.42
C LEU A 111 -8.39 1.53 -8.61
N ASP A 112 -9.19 1.96 -9.58
CA ASP A 112 -9.30 1.28 -10.87
C ASP A 112 -7.95 1.39 -11.57
N ILE A 113 -7.46 0.27 -12.08
CA ILE A 113 -6.20 0.20 -12.82
C ILE A 113 -6.42 -0.44 -14.18
N LEU A 114 -5.58 -0.09 -15.14
CA LEU A 114 -5.48 -0.75 -16.43
C LEU A 114 -4.12 -1.40 -16.55
N GLY A 115 -4.11 -2.70 -16.78
CA GLY A 115 -2.87 -3.44 -16.98
C GLY A 115 -3.12 -4.91 -17.26
N SER A 116 -2.10 -5.55 -17.83
CA SER A 116 -2.10 -6.99 -18.08
C SER A 116 -0.96 -7.65 -17.32
N ALA A 117 -1.19 -8.90 -16.92
CA ALA A 117 -0.22 -9.70 -16.22
C ALA A 117 -0.36 -11.17 -16.64
N SER A 118 0.64 -11.98 -16.33
CA SER A 118 0.53 -13.42 -16.48
C SER A 118 0.93 -14.15 -15.20
N PHE A 119 0.22 -15.24 -14.94
CA PHE A 119 0.37 -16.10 -13.78
C PHE A 119 0.32 -17.56 -14.23
N SER A 120 1.49 -18.14 -14.49
CA SER A 120 1.61 -19.52 -14.98
C SER A 120 1.93 -20.46 -13.82
N VAL A 121 1.07 -21.46 -13.60
CA VAL A 121 1.25 -22.47 -12.55
C VAL A 121 1.77 -23.77 -13.17
N ASN A 122 2.84 -24.33 -12.60
CA ASN A 122 3.38 -25.65 -12.93
C ASN A 122 3.64 -26.43 -11.64
N GLY A 123 2.69 -27.30 -11.27
CA GLY A 123 2.69 -28.02 -10.00
C GLY A 123 2.62 -27.05 -8.81
N ASP A 124 3.59 -27.15 -7.90
CA ASP A 124 3.70 -26.25 -6.74
C ASP A 124 4.41 -24.94 -7.05
N ARG A 125 4.90 -24.73 -8.27
CA ARG A 125 5.60 -23.50 -8.66
C ARG A 125 4.67 -22.63 -9.49
N ALA A 126 4.73 -21.32 -9.28
CA ALA A 126 4.08 -20.35 -10.14
C ALA A 126 5.06 -19.24 -10.54
N ILE A 127 4.82 -18.60 -11.67
CA ILE A 127 5.57 -17.44 -12.15
C ILE A 127 4.57 -16.32 -12.40
N LEU A 128 4.76 -15.19 -11.72
CA LEU A 128 4.02 -13.95 -11.93
C LEU A 128 4.86 -13.00 -12.80
N ASN A 129 4.26 -12.46 -13.86
CA ASN A 129 4.86 -11.44 -14.71
C ASN A 129 3.91 -10.25 -14.89
N THR A 130 4.48 -9.06 -14.89
CA THR A 130 3.79 -7.78 -15.10
C THR A 130 4.59 -7.01 -16.15
N PRO A 131 4.50 -7.40 -17.44
CA PRO A 131 5.41 -6.91 -18.47
C PRO A 131 5.13 -5.49 -18.94
N GLN A 132 3.92 -4.97 -18.70
CA GLN A 132 3.48 -3.65 -19.12
C GLN A 132 3.33 -2.70 -17.92
N PRO A 133 3.43 -1.38 -18.16
CA PRO A 133 3.01 -0.40 -17.18
C PRO A 133 1.57 -0.67 -16.74
N ILE A 134 1.32 -0.59 -15.44
CA ILE A 134 -0.03 -0.64 -14.88
C ILE A 134 -0.39 0.81 -14.57
N GLU A 135 -1.46 1.31 -15.16
CA GLU A 135 -1.88 2.69 -15.04
C GLU A 135 -3.05 2.82 -14.06
N GLY A 136 -2.94 3.75 -13.09
CA GLY A 136 -4.05 4.03 -12.18
C GLY A 136 -5.02 5.05 -12.76
N VAL A 137 -6.26 4.64 -13.03
CA VAL A 137 -7.30 5.44 -13.69
C VAL A 137 -7.97 6.38 -12.70
N GLN A 138 -8.81 5.84 -11.81
CA GLN A 138 -9.62 6.64 -10.89
C GLN A 138 -9.90 5.87 -9.60
N ILE A 139 -10.17 6.58 -8.52
CA ILE A 139 -10.71 5.95 -7.31
C ILE A 139 -12.20 5.68 -7.57
N SER A 140 -12.64 4.44 -7.44
CA SER A 140 -14.03 4.00 -7.67
C SER A 140 -14.83 3.82 -6.39
N ALA A 141 -14.16 3.50 -5.28
CA ALA A 141 -14.77 3.36 -3.97
C ALA A 141 -13.78 3.77 -2.87
N GLY A 142 -14.28 4.25 -1.74
CA GLY A 142 -13.41 4.53 -0.61
C GLY A 142 -14.12 5.03 0.64
N ARG A 143 -13.34 5.08 1.71
CA ARG A 143 -13.74 5.40 3.07
C ARG A 143 -12.58 6.12 3.76
N ILE A 144 -12.92 7.07 4.63
CA ILE A 144 -11.95 7.79 5.45
C ILE A 144 -12.37 7.64 6.89
N ARG A 145 -11.43 7.31 7.77
CA ARG A 145 -11.62 7.39 9.22
C ARG A 145 -10.69 8.45 9.77
N LEU A 146 -11.23 9.40 10.53
CA LEU A 146 -10.48 10.41 11.26
C LEU A 146 -10.98 10.49 12.69
N LYS A 147 -10.17 10.03 13.65
CA LYS A 147 -10.50 9.87 15.07
C LYS A 147 -11.76 9.00 15.23
N SER A 148 -12.83 9.58 15.74
CA SER A 148 -14.16 8.96 15.88
C SER A 148 -15.03 9.08 14.64
N ASN A 149 -14.66 9.93 13.69
CA ASN A 149 -15.47 10.24 12.52
C ASN A 149 -15.17 9.25 11.39
N ARG A 150 -16.22 8.80 10.70
CA ARG A 150 -16.13 7.95 9.52
C ARG A 150 -16.86 8.64 8.37
N ILE A 151 -16.16 8.86 7.28
CA ILE A 151 -16.68 9.45 6.05
C ILE A 151 -16.77 8.33 5.01
N THR A 152 -17.91 8.20 4.34
CA THR A 152 -18.18 7.14 3.35
C THR A 152 -18.97 7.68 2.16
N GLY A 153 -19.12 6.86 1.12
CA GLY A 153 -19.95 7.20 -0.04
C GLY A 153 -19.34 8.31 -0.90
N THR A 154 -20.18 9.17 -1.47
CA THR A 154 -19.78 10.23 -2.41
C THR A 154 -18.85 11.26 -1.78
N GLU A 155 -19.06 11.61 -0.51
CA GLU A 155 -18.20 12.54 0.23
C GLU A 155 -16.78 12.01 0.39
N ALA A 156 -16.63 10.74 0.81
CA ALA A 156 -15.31 10.10 0.91
C ALA A 156 -14.63 10.05 -0.46
N LEU A 157 -15.38 9.69 -1.50
CA LEU A 157 -14.85 9.56 -2.85
C LEU A 157 -14.32 10.90 -3.39
N ALA A 158 -15.07 11.98 -3.21
CA ALA A 158 -14.64 13.33 -3.61
C ALA A 158 -13.37 13.75 -2.86
N ASN A 159 -13.32 13.55 -1.54
CA ASN A 159 -12.15 13.87 -0.72
C ASN A 159 -10.91 13.07 -1.15
N LEU A 160 -11.07 11.77 -1.38
CA LEU A 160 -9.98 10.89 -1.83
C LEU A 160 -9.48 11.27 -3.22
N ARG A 161 -10.37 11.54 -4.19
CA ARG A 161 -9.97 11.96 -5.55
C ARG A 161 -9.19 13.26 -5.54
N ASN A 162 -9.72 14.29 -4.87
CA ASN A 162 -9.05 15.58 -4.72
C ASN A 162 -7.68 15.42 -4.03
N ARG A 163 -7.58 14.53 -3.04
CA ARG A 163 -6.31 14.22 -2.38
C ARG A 163 -5.34 13.54 -3.33
N ARG A 164 -5.78 12.54 -4.10
CA ARG A 164 -4.94 11.85 -5.09
C ARG A 164 -4.33 12.81 -6.10
N GLU A 165 -5.12 13.74 -6.63
CA GLU A 165 -4.63 14.74 -7.59
C GLU A 165 -3.48 15.57 -6.99
N ARG A 166 -3.63 16.03 -5.75
CA ARG A 166 -2.56 16.75 -5.03
C ARG A 166 -1.35 15.87 -4.77
N ILE A 167 -1.55 14.61 -4.39
CA ILE A 167 -0.47 13.63 -4.18
C ILE A 167 0.30 13.39 -5.48
N LEU A 168 -0.38 13.22 -6.60
CA LEU A 168 0.25 13.00 -7.91
C LEU A 168 1.06 14.23 -8.35
N ALA A 169 0.50 15.44 -8.18
CA ALA A 169 1.22 16.69 -8.44
C ALA A 169 2.47 16.82 -7.56
N LEU A 170 2.37 16.47 -6.27
CA LEU A 170 3.49 16.45 -5.34
C LEU A 170 4.55 15.44 -5.78
N ILE A 171 4.18 14.22 -6.15
CA ILE A 171 5.10 13.17 -6.58
C ILE A 171 5.82 13.56 -7.87
N ASP A 172 5.12 14.16 -8.83
CA ASP A 172 5.73 14.67 -10.06
C ASP A 172 6.81 15.73 -9.73
N TRP A 173 6.54 16.65 -8.80
CA TRP A 173 7.54 17.60 -8.31
C TRP A 173 8.69 16.89 -7.58
N MET A 174 8.40 15.92 -6.70
CA MET A 174 9.39 15.18 -5.93
C MET A 174 10.36 14.45 -6.85
N LYS A 175 9.86 13.71 -7.85
CA LYS A 175 10.66 12.94 -8.81
C LYS A 175 11.56 13.82 -9.69
N LYS A 176 11.26 15.12 -9.83
CA LYS A 176 12.06 16.10 -10.58
C LYS A 176 13.17 16.75 -9.76
N GLN A 177 13.22 16.53 -8.44
CA GLN A 177 14.27 17.14 -7.61
C GLN A 177 15.64 16.49 -7.90
N PRO A 178 16.73 17.28 -7.94
CA PRO A 178 18.05 16.73 -8.15
C PRO A 178 18.56 16.02 -6.87
N GLY A 179 19.29 14.92 -7.05
CA GLY A 179 20.00 14.25 -5.94
C GLY A 179 19.12 13.50 -4.95
N ILE A 180 17.95 13.03 -5.37
CA ILE A 180 17.05 12.24 -4.53
C ILE A 180 17.75 10.92 -4.16
N PRO A 181 17.81 10.55 -2.86
CA PRO A 181 18.38 9.28 -2.45
C PRO A 181 17.44 8.11 -2.78
N GLU A 182 17.99 6.90 -2.85
CA GLU A 182 17.20 5.67 -2.90
C GLU A 182 16.58 5.39 -1.51
N PHE A 183 15.27 5.14 -1.47
CA PHE A 183 14.55 4.87 -0.23
C PHE A 183 14.39 3.37 0.01
N LYS A 184 14.94 2.86 1.11
CA LYS A 184 14.87 1.43 1.45
C LYS A 184 13.50 1.00 1.99
N ASN A 185 12.74 1.95 2.52
CA ASN A 185 11.43 1.73 3.15
C ASN A 185 10.72 3.07 3.35
N GLN A 186 9.44 3.00 3.73
CA GLN A 186 8.61 4.18 4.00
C GLN A 186 9.21 5.12 5.06
N LYS A 187 9.85 4.61 6.11
CA LYS A 187 10.40 5.47 7.17
C LYS A 187 11.55 6.35 6.67
N ASP A 188 12.41 5.81 5.81
CA ASP A 188 13.50 6.57 5.20
C ASP A 188 12.95 7.63 4.23
N PHE A 189 11.91 7.27 3.46
CA PHE A 189 11.15 8.18 2.61
C PHE A 189 10.55 9.34 3.42
N ASP A 190 9.80 9.01 4.49
CA ASP A 190 9.12 9.99 5.33
C ASP A 190 10.10 10.94 6.00
N LYS A 191 11.24 10.43 6.45
CA LYS A 191 12.28 11.22 7.09
C LYS A 191 12.89 12.24 6.13
N TYR A 192 13.22 11.82 4.91
CA TYR A 192 13.84 12.71 3.93
C TYR A 192 12.83 13.76 3.44
N TRP A 193 11.72 13.30 2.88
CA TRP A 193 10.75 14.19 2.27
C TRP A 193 9.99 15.02 3.29
N GLY A 194 9.73 14.50 4.50
CA GLY A 194 9.18 15.32 5.58
C GLY A 194 10.09 16.49 5.97
N ALA A 195 11.41 16.30 5.95
CA ALA A 195 12.35 17.39 6.23
C ALA A 195 12.45 18.41 5.08
N VAL A 196 12.35 17.95 3.83
CA VAL A 196 12.34 18.82 2.64
C VAL A 196 11.02 19.60 2.54
N LEU A 197 9.89 18.91 2.73
CA LEU A 197 8.55 19.44 2.56
C LEU A 197 8.01 20.18 3.78
N PHE A 198 8.67 20.12 4.96
CA PHE A 198 8.25 20.78 6.21
C PHE A 198 9.45 21.17 7.10
N PRO A 199 10.39 22.01 6.62
CA PRO A 199 11.65 22.29 7.31
C PRO A 199 11.47 23.01 8.67
N LYS A 200 10.42 23.83 8.81
CA LYS A 200 10.09 24.52 10.09
C LYS A 200 9.66 23.53 11.18
N GLN A 201 8.98 22.44 10.83
CA GLN A 201 8.60 21.38 11.78
C GLN A 201 9.78 20.45 12.09
N ALA A 202 10.70 20.29 11.14
CA ALA A 202 11.90 19.50 11.28
C ALA A 202 13.03 20.20 12.05
N SER A 203 12.76 21.38 12.66
CA SER A 203 13.73 22.34 13.24
C SER A 203 15.01 21.69 13.78
N ASN A 204 15.96 21.55 12.85
CA ASN A 204 17.34 21.07 12.90
C ASN A 204 17.86 20.75 11.47
N SER A 205 17.03 20.78 10.41
CA SER A 205 17.45 20.49 9.02
C SER A 205 17.82 21.74 8.22
N LYS A 206 19.04 21.73 7.64
CA LYS A 206 19.65 22.79 6.80
C LYS A 206 19.10 22.86 5.35
N PHE A 207 17.79 22.81 5.15
CA PHE A 207 17.22 22.92 3.80
C PHE A 207 16.53 24.29 3.63
N GLY A 208 16.99 25.03 2.61
CA GLY A 208 16.77 26.46 2.41
C GLY A 208 15.38 26.87 1.92
N GLU A 209 15.16 28.17 2.03
CA GLU A 209 13.93 28.93 1.79
C GLU A 209 13.54 28.93 0.30
N SER A 210 12.55 28.15 -0.13
CA SER A 210 11.94 28.38 -1.46
C SER A 210 10.49 27.90 -1.63
N LEU A 211 9.80 27.46 -0.59
CA LEU A 211 8.46 26.88 -0.71
C LEU A 211 7.36 27.63 0.08
N GLU A 212 7.67 28.80 0.68
CA GLU A 212 6.75 29.57 1.59
C GLU A 212 5.33 29.73 1.04
N GLU A 213 5.13 29.96 -0.26
CA GLU A 213 3.79 30.10 -0.85
C GLU A 213 3.00 28.77 -0.97
N TYR A 214 3.64 27.60 -1.03
CA TYR A 214 2.95 26.30 -1.09
C TYR A 214 2.63 25.70 0.29
N TYR A 215 3.42 26.06 1.32
CA TYR A 215 3.21 25.60 2.71
C TYR A 215 1.90 26.12 3.31
N ASP A 216 1.49 27.34 2.95
CA ASP A 216 0.46 28.09 3.66
C ASP A 216 -0.98 27.64 3.39
N SER A 217 -1.19 26.64 2.52
CA SER A 217 -2.53 26.10 2.30
C SER A 217 -3.03 25.17 3.42
N GLY A 218 -2.15 24.70 4.32
CA GLY A 218 -2.44 23.71 5.37
C GLY A 218 -2.86 22.32 4.85
N ALA A 219 -3.26 22.22 3.59
CA ALA A 219 -3.74 21.01 2.94
C ALA A 219 -2.62 20.01 2.68
N MET A 220 -1.42 20.47 2.28
CA MET A 220 -0.29 19.58 1.98
C MET A 220 0.28 18.92 3.24
N LEU A 221 0.42 19.66 4.34
CA LEU A 221 0.81 19.10 5.63
C LEU A 221 -0.21 18.04 6.09
N ARG A 222 -1.50 18.37 6.05
CA ARG A 222 -2.56 17.43 6.42
C ARG A 222 -2.53 16.18 5.53
N ASP A 223 -2.38 16.33 4.22
CA ASP A 223 -2.29 15.17 3.31
C ASP A 223 -1.05 14.33 3.61
N TRP A 224 0.08 14.94 3.97
CA TRP A 224 1.26 14.21 4.42
C TRP A 224 1.00 13.42 5.71
N GLU A 225 0.45 14.07 6.74
CA GLU A 225 0.15 13.44 8.04
C GLU A 225 -0.89 12.32 7.95
N GLU A 226 -1.89 12.47 7.08
CA GLU A 226 -3.00 11.52 6.93
C GLU A 226 -2.74 10.45 5.86
N ALA A 227 -1.86 10.72 4.89
CA ALA A 227 -1.69 9.89 3.69
C ALA A 227 -0.23 9.63 3.28
N SER A 228 0.77 9.86 4.13
CA SER A 228 2.17 9.50 3.84
C SER A 228 2.35 8.05 3.29
N PRO A 229 1.72 7.00 3.85
CA PRO A 229 1.82 5.66 3.28
C PRO A 229 1.29 5.56 1.84
N TRP A 230 0.20 6.29 1.53
CA TRP A 230 -0.32 6.38 0.17
C TRP A 230 0.65 7.15 -0.74
N ILE A 231 1.18 8.29 -0.29
CA ILE A 231 2.18 9.06 -1.04
C ILE A 231 3.38 8.17 -1.38
N TYR A 232 3.85 7.37 -0.42
CA TYR A 232 4.95 6.43 -0.62
C TYR A 232 4.62 5.35 -1.66
N ILE A 233 3.40 4.77 -1.60
CA ILE A 233 2.93 3.79 -2.60
C ILE A 233 2.92 4.38 -4.00
N GLU A 234 2.32 5.57 -4.19
CA GLU A 234 2.23 6.22 -5.50
C GLU A 234 3.62 6.67 -5.98
N TYR A 235 4.50 7.09 -5.08
CA TYR A 235 5.87 7.46 -5.41
C TYR A 235 6.66 6.26 -5.97
N CYS A 236 6.54 5.11 -5.31
CA CYS A 236 7.19 3.85 -5.67
C CYS A 236 6.41 3.02 -6.69
N TRP A 237 5.34 3.54 -7.31
CA TRP A 237 4.43 2.76 -8.15
C TRP A 237 5.16 1.94 -9.22
N ASP A 238 6.05 2.59 -9.99
CA ASP A 238 6.81 1.94 -11.06
C ASP A 238 7.75 0.84 -10.52
N ASP A 239 8.40 1.09 -9.38
CA ASP A 239 9.30 0.12 -8.73
C ASP A 239 8.54 -1.09 -8.18
N ILE A 240 7.34 -0.86 -7.65
CA ILE A 240 6.44 -1.93 -7.20
C ILE A 240 6.12 -2.85 -8.37
N ILE A 241 5.66 -2.27 -9.50
CA ILE A 241 5.28 -3.05 -10.69
C ILE A 241 6.48 -3.77 -11.28
N ALA A 242 7.62 -3.07 -11.45
CA ALA A 242 8.85 -3.68 -11.96
C ALA A 242 9.29 -4.85 -11.06
N GLY A 243 9.13 -4.68 -9.75
CA GLY A 243 9.46 -5.69 -8.78
C GLY A 243 8.55 -6.92 -8.78
N LEU A 244 7.33 -6.85 -9.34
CA LEU A 244 6.45 -8.01 -9.49
C LEU A 244 6.82 -8.86 -10.72
N ASN A 245 7.56 -8.31 -11.67
CA ASN A 245 7.91 -8.98 -12.92
C ASN A 245 8.87 -10.16 -12.70
N ASN A 246 8.64 -11.29 -13.36
CA ASN A 246 9.41 -12.53 -13.21
C ASN A 246 9.48 -13.08 -11.77
N THR A 247 8.45 -12.83 -10.96
CA THR A 247 8.41 -13.30 -9.58
C THR A 247 8.07 -14.79 -9.53
N VAL A 248 8.99 -15.58 -8.97
CA VAL A 248 8.77 -17.01 -8.74
C VAL A 248 8.11 -17.24 -7.39
N LEU A 249 6.93 -17.84 -7.40
CA LEU A 249 6.16 -18.19 -6.22
C LEU A 249 6.11 -19.71 -6.03
N THR A 250 5.94 -20.15 -4.79
CA THR A 250 5.64 -21.54 -4.46
C THR A 250 4.31 -21.62 -3.75
N LYS A 251 3.50 -22.62 -4.10
CA LYS A 251 2.26 -22.95 -3.43
C LYS A 251 2.53 -23.21 -1.95
N THR A 252 1.76 -22.56 -1.10
CA THR A 252 1.79 -22.76 0.35
C THR A 252 0.62 -23.67 0.75
N LYS A 253 0.85 -24.49 1.77
CA LYS A 253 -0.16 -25.44 2.29
C LYS A 253 -1.20 -24.71 3.13
#